data_AF-A0A5M8PLH4-F1
#
_entry.id   AF-A0A5M8PLH4-F1
#
_cell.length_a   1.000
_cell.length_b   1.000
_cell.length_c   1.000
_cell.angle_alpha   90.00
_cell.angle_beta   90.00
_cell.angle_gamma   90.00
#
_symmetry.space_group_name_H-M   'P 1'
#
loop_
_entity.id
_entity.type
_entity.pdbx_description
1 polymer ?
#
loop_
_entity_poly.entity_id
_entity_poly.type
_entity_poly.pdbx_seq_one_letter_code
_entity_poly.pdbx_strand_id
1 'polypeptide(L)'
;MAQPAIRGPIPVHAGLIMSAGIVGVEGRFEYKVGGEEDVVRSKEGRNVYVHLPITKNGSAKIWLDGREDAMLLEGDGAYVSQVNAGDVLSAQSVGEPEAELVALDSQ
;
A
#
# COMPACT_ATOMS: atom_id res chain seq x y z
N MET A 1 -15.69 -12.21 -18.41
CA MET A 1 -14.33 -11.70 -18.13
C MET A 1 -14.46 -10.39 -17.36
N ALA A 2 -13.59 -10.13 -16.38
CA ALA A 2 -13.62 -8.86 -15.64
C ALA A 2 -13.22 -7.70 -16.56
N GLN A 3 -13.93 -6.58 -16.49
CA GLN A 3 -13.58 -5.34 -17.19
C GLN A 3 -12.93 -4.38 -16.18
N PRO A 4 -11.81 -3.73 -16.53
CA PRO A 4 -11.16 -2.80 -15.62
C PRO A 4 -11.99 -1.51 -15.51
N ALA A 5 -12.05 -0.93 -14.32
CA ALA A 5 -12.78 0.32 -14.09
C ALA A 5 -12.08 1.53 -14.74
N ILE A 6 -10.75 1.50 -14.85
CA ILE A 6 -9.92 2.51 -15.50
C ILE A 6 -8.89 1.87 -16.45
N ARG A 7 -8.29 2.66 -17.35
CA ARG A 7 -7.28 2.16 -18.29
C ARG A 7 -5.95 1.91 -17.58
N GLY A 8 -5.33 0.75 -17.83
CA GLY A 8 -3.97 0.42 -17.36
C GLY A 8 -3.91 -0.81 -16.44
N PRO A 9 -4.72 -0.89 -15.37
CA PRO A 9 -4.72 -2.03 -14.46
C PRO A 9 -5.17 -3.34 -15.13
N ILE A 10 -4.60 -4.45 -14.67
CA ILE A 10 -5.06 -5.80 -15.02
C ILE A 10 -6.41 -6.05 -14.32
N PRO A 11 -7.47 -6.47 -15.04
CA PRO A 11 -8.77 -6.71 -14.42
C PRO A 11 -8.71 -7.89 -13.43
N VAL A 12 -9.04 -7.64 -12.16
CA VAL A 12 -9.13 -8.68 -11.11
C VAL A 12 -10.57 -8.82 -10.64
N HIS A 13 -11.02 -10.07 -10.49
CA HIS A 13 -12.40 -10.40 -10.11
C HIS A 13 -12.54 -10.39 -8.57
N ALA A 14 -12.53 -9.21 -7.93
CA ALA A 14 -12.80 -9.09 -6.47
C ALA A 14 -12.93 -7.65 -5.92
N GLY A 15 -12.79 -6.58 -6.72
CA GLY A 15 -12.65 -5.24 -6.14
C GLY A 15 -11.33 -5.04 -5.36
N LEU A 16 -10.32 -5.84 -5.74
CA LEU A 16 -8.94 -5.77 -5.29
C LEU A 16 -8.16 -4.78 -6.15
N ILE A 17 -7.42 -3.88 -5.50
CA ILE A 17 -6.34 -3.10 -6.10
C ILE A 17 -5.02 -3.67 -5.59
N MET A 18 -4.07 -3.88 -6.50
CA MET A 18 -2.68 -4.14 -6.16
C MET A 18 -1.83 -2.98 -6.67
N SER A 19 -0.95 -2.46 -5.83
CA SER A 19 -0.03 -1.38 -6.17
C SER A 19 1.34 -1.67 -5.62
N ALA A 20 2.38 -1.18 -6.30
CA ALA A 20 3.75 -1.25 -5.83
C ALA A 20 4.37 0.16 -5.90
N GLY A 21 5.23 0.47 -4.95
CA GLY A 21 5.89 1.77 -4.85
C GLY A 21 7.32 1.64 -4.34
N ILE A 22 8.17 2.59 -4.73
CA ILE A 22 9.52 2.76 -4.19
C ILE A 22 9.51 4.01 -3.32
N VAL A 23 9.89 3.86 -2.06
CA VAL A 23 10.12 4.96 -1.12
C VAL A 23 11.60 5.28 -1.14
N GLY A 24 11.95 6.47 -1.61
CA GLY A 24 13.32 6.94 -1.56
C GLY A 24 13.88 6.99 -0.13
N VAL A 25 15.21 7.07 -0.01
CA VAL A 25 15.90 7.30 1.26
C VAL A 25 15.36 8.57 1.91
N GLU A 26 14.96 8.49 3.19
CA GLU A 26 14.27 9.57 3.94
C GLU A 26 12.95 10.07 3.28
N GLY A 27 12.48 9.37 2.25
CA GLY A 27 11.29 9.72 1.50
C GLY A 27 10.00 9.29 2.18
N ARG A 28 8.90 9.77 1.62
CA ARG A 28 7.54 9.37 2.00
C ARG A 28 6.78 8.97 0.75
N PHE A 29 6.06 7.86 0.84
CA PHE A 29 5.12 7.40 -0.16
C PHE A 29 3.70 7.48 0.42
N GLU A 30 2.76 7.96 -0.39
CA GLU A 30 1.35 8.09 -0.02
C GLU A 30 0.52 7.14 -0.88
N TYR A 31 -0.19 6.24 -0.20
CA TYR A 31 -1.13 5.31 -0.82
C TYR A 31 -2.56 5.80 -0.59
N LYS A 32 -3.26 6.12 -1.67
CA LYS A 32 -4.67 6.50 -1.64
C LYS A 32 -5.56 5.25 -1.67
N VAL A 33 -6.25 4.99 -0.56
CA VAL A 33 -7.19 3.87 -0.41
C VAL A 33 -8.30 3.99 -1.45
N GLY A 34 -8.66 2.88 -2.08
CA GLY A 34 -9.62 2.80 -3.17
C GLY A 34 -9.10 3.31 -4.51
N GLY A 35 -7.84 3.78 -4.58
CA GLY A 35 -7.25 4.35 -5.78
C GLY A 35 -7.83 5.70 -6.16
N GLU A 36 -7.82 6.00 -7.47
CA GLU A 36 -8.46 7.20 -8.00
C GLU A 36 -9.99 7.07 -8.08
N GLU A 37 -10.65 8.15 -8.50
CA GLU A 37 -12.11 8.19 -8.60
C GLU A 37 -12.65 7.05 -9.49
N ASP A 38 -13.73 6.42 -9.03
CA ASP A 38 -14.45 5.33 -9.69
C ASP A 38 -13.66 4.03 -9.96
N VAL A 39 -12.48 3.86 -9.35
CA VAL A 39 -11.72 2.58 -9.44
C VAL A 39 -12.42 1.46 -8.66
N VAL A 40 -12.97 1.77 -7.48
CA VAL A 40 -13.65 0.80 -6.60
C VAL A 40 -15.12 1.13 -6.42
N ARG A 41 -15.95 0.08 -6.30
CA ARG A 41 -17.39 0.23 -6.02
C ARG A 41 -17.69 0.38 -4.52
N SER A 42 -17.02 -0.41 -3.67
CA SER A 42 -17.14 -0.24 -2.21
C SER A 42 -16.21 0.86 -1.77
N LYS A 43 -16.78 1.94 -1.21
CA LYS A 43 -16.01 3.08 -0.71
C LYS A 43 -15.75 3.05 0.79
N GLU A 44 -16.43 2.19 1.54
CA GLU A 44 -16.33 2.12 2.99
C GLU A 44 -15.84 0.75 3.45
N GLY A 45 -15.27 0.71 4.66
CA GLY A 45 -14.89 -0.53 5.34
C GLY A 45 -13.84 -1.36 4.61
N ARG A 46 -12.99 -0.69 3.81
CA ARG A 46 -11.92 -1.31 3.04
C ARG A 46 -10.79 -1.75 3.96
N ASN A 47 -10.00 -2.69 3.46
CA ASN A 47 -8.85 -3.22 4.16
C ASN A 47 -7.63 -3.20 3.25
N VAL A 48 -6.51 -2.72 3.77
CA VAL A 48 -5.25 -2.61 3.04
C VAL A 48 -4.18 -3.43 3.74
N TYR A 49 -3.67 -4.44 3.04
CA TYR A 49 -2.45 -5.14 3.43
C TYR A 49 -1.25 -4.45 2.80
N VAL A 50 -0.33 -3.97 3.62
CA VAL A 50 0.94 -3.37 3.19
C VAL A 50 2.05 -4.36 3.50
N HIS A 51 2.84 -4.72 2.50
CA HIS A 51 4.01 -5.59 2.64
C HIS A 51 5.27 -4.84 2.20
N LEU A 52 6.34 -5.00 2.96
CA LEU A 52 7.69 -4.53 2.62
C LEU A 52 8.51 -5.75 2.19
N PRO A 53 8.64 -6.06 0.89
CA PRO A 53 9.38 -7.24 0.43
C PRO A 53 10.87 -7.13 0.73
N ILE A 54 11.54 -8.28 0.81
CA ILE A 54 12.99 -8.34 0.98
C ILE A 54 13.67 -8.00 -0.35
N THR A 55 14.28 -6.83 -0.44
CA THR A 55 14.89 -6.30 -1.68
C THR A 55 16.30 -5.74 -1.45
N LYS A 56 16.61 -5.35 -0.21
CA LYS A 56 17.90 -4.78 0.21
C LYS A 56 18.53 -5.58 1.36
N ASN A 57 18.44 -6.91 1.32
CA ASN A 57 19.08 -7.81 2.29
C ASN A 57 18.69 -7.56 3.77
N GLY A 58 17.44 -7.18 4.03
CA GLY A 58 16.93 -6.95 5.39
C GLY A 58 17.23 -5.56 5.95
N SER A 59 17.71 -4.62 5.14
CA SER A 59 18.18 -3.31 5.62
C SER A 59 17.18 -2.16 5.44
N ALA A 60 16.17 -2.32 4.59
CA ALA A 60 15.09 -1.35 4.47
C ALA A 60 14.09 -1.49 5.63
N LYS A 61 13.51 -0.35 6.03
CA LYS A 61 12.51 -0.26 7.08
C LYS A 61 11.65 0.99 6.88
N ILE A 62 10.37 0.89 7.22
CA ILE A 62 9.42 1.99 7.09
C ILE A 62 8.60 2.19 8.36
N TRP A 63 8.19 3.43 8.62
CA TRP A 63 7.05 3.72 9.50
C TRP A 63 5.78 3.80 8.68
N LEU A 64 4.78 3.01 9.06
CA LEU A 64 3.46 3.07 8.48
C LEU A 64 2.56 4.02 9.28
N ASP A 65 1.98 4.98 8.58
CA ASP A 65 1.03 5.98 9.10
C ASP A 65 1.59 6.82 10.27
N GLY A 66 2.91 7.03 10.30
CA GLY A 66 3.58 7.86 11.32
C GLY A 66 3.55 7.29 12.74
N ARG A 67 3.13 6.03 12.90
CA ARG A 67 3.07 5.33 14.18
C ARG A 67 4.37 4.57 14.44
N GLU A 68 5.08 4.92 15.51
CA GLU A 68 6.35 4.27 15.86
C GLU A 68 6.18 2.77 16.16
N ASP A 69 5.02 2.36 16.69
CA ASP A 69 4.64 0.96 16.93
C ASP A 69 4.22 0.20 15.67
N ALA A 70 4.13 0.88 14.52
CA ALA A 70 3.86 0.31 13.20
C ALA A 70 5.10 0.38 12.28
N MET A 71 6.29 0.13 12.85
CA MET A 71 7.51 -0.03 12.07
C MET A 71 7.53 -1.41 11.40
N LEU A 72 7.73 -1.42 10.07
CA LEU A 72 7.89 -2.64 9.29
C LEU A 72 9.34 -2.78 8.84
N LEU A 73 9.88 -3.99 8.99
CA LEU A 73 11.14 -4.42 8.42
C LEU A 73 10.89 -5.18 7.12
N GLU A 74 11.94 -5.40 6.32
CA GLU A 74 11.80 -6.27 5.16
C GLU A 74 11.34 -7.68 5.52
N GLY A 75 10.36 -8.17 4.77
CA GLY A 75 9.64 -9.41 5.03
C GLY A 75 8.35 -9.21 5.83
N ASP A 76 8.19 -8.08 6.52
CA ASP A 76 7.01 -7.81 7.34
C ASP A 76 5.81 -7.36 6.49
N GLY A 77 4.63 -7.49 7.08
CA GLY A 77 3.42 -6.87 6.57
C GLY A 77 2.51 -6.37 7.68
N ALA A 78 1.74 -5.34 7.36
CA ALA A 78 0.72 -4.77 8.21
C ALA A 78 -0.65 -4.87 7.54
N TYR A 79 -1.68 -5.06 8.34
CA TYR A 79 -3.07 -5.03 7.89
C TYR A 79 -3.77 -3.82 8.50
N VAL A 80 -4.17 -2.88 7.64
CA VAL A 80 -4.91 -1.67 8.02
C VAL A 80 -6.36 -1.87 7.63
N SER A 81 -7.25 -1.96 8.62
CA SER A 81 -8.66 -2.30 8.41
C SER A 81 -9.60 -1.13 8.69
N GLN A 82 -10.83 -1.24 8.19
CA GLN A 82 -11.91 -0.26 8.40
C GLN A 82 -11.57 1.16 7.90
N VAL A 83 -10.78 1.25 6.82
CA VAL A 83 -10.48 2.51 6.13
C VAL A 83 -11.47 2.76 5.00
N ASN A 84 -11.55 4.00 4.54
CA ASN A 84 -12.45 4.42 3.47
C ASN A 84 -11.67 4.82 2.22
N ALA A 85 -12.31 4.68 1.06
CA ALA A 85 -11.75 5.18 -0.19
C ALA A 85 -11.54 6.69 -0.10
N GLY A 86 -10.34 7.14 -0.48
CA GLY A 86 -9.88 8.51 -0.30
C GLY A 86 -9.02 8.74 0.93
N ASP A 87 -9.01 7.83 1.91
CA ASP A 87 -8.04 7.86 3.00
C ASP A 87 -6.61 7.69 2.43
N VAL A 88 -5.63 8.28 3.11
CA VAL A 88 -4.22 8.22 2.69
C VAL A 88 -3.43 7.48 3.76
N LEU A 89 -2.83 6.36 3.37
CA LEU A 89 -1.84 5.66 4.18
C LEU A 89 -0.46 6.13 3.76
N SER A 90 0.38 6.54 4.72
CA SER A 90 1.74 6.95 4.40
C SER A 90 2.79 5.95 4.85
N ALA A 91 3.74 5.64 3.98
CA ALA A 91 4.94 4.87 4.30
C ALA A 91 6.14 5.81 4.28
N GLN A 92 6.82 5.98 5.41
CA GLN A 92 8.03 6.79 5.53
C GLN A 92 9.25 5.90 5.65
N SER A 93 10.26 6.10 4.80
CA SER A 93 11.53 5.39 4.94
C SER A 93 12.32 5.90 6.13
N VAL A 94 12.81 4.98 6.95
CA VAL A 94 13.71 5.26 8.08
C VAL A 94 15.06 4.53 7.97
N GLY A 95 15.27 3.80 6.87
CA GLY A 95 16.50 3.07 6.58
C GLY A 95 17.46 3.85 5.69
N GLU A 96 18.67 3.32 5.53
CA GLU A 96 19.70 3.86 4.63
C GLU A 96 19.42 3.57 3.14
N PRO A 97 18.87 2.41 2.73
CA PRO A 97 18.46 2.21 1.34
C PRO A 97 17.01 2.63 1.10
N GLU A 98 16.65 2.76 -0.18
CA GLU A 98 15.25 2.83 -0.62
C GLU A 98 14.47 1.58 -0.18
N ALA A 99 13.18 1.77 0.10
CA ALA A 99 12.26 0.71 0.47
C ALA A 99 11.29 0.42 -0.67
N GLU A 100 10.99 -0.84 -0.93
CA GLU A 100 9.95 -1.23 -1.88
C GLU A 100 8.70 -1.65 -1.12
N LEU A 101 7.51 -1.23 -1.52
CA LEU A 101 6.26 -1.63 -0.86
C LEU A 101 5.25 -2.18 -1.86
N VAL A 102 4.46 -3.14 -1.39
CA VAL A 102 3.28 -3.65 -2.10
C VAL A 102 2.05 -3.38 -1.22
N ALA A 103 1.05 -2.75 -1.80
CA ALA A 103 -0.25 -2.53 -1.16
C ALA A 103 -1.32 -3.38 -1.88
N LEU A 104 -2.06 -4.16 -1.09
CA LEU A 104 -3.23 -4.92 -1.52
C LEU A 104 -4.45 -4.33 -0.82
N ASP A 105 -5.34 -3.71 -1.59
CA ASP A 105 -6.51 -3.02 -1.08
C ASP A 105 -7.77 -3.74 -1.57
N SER A 106 -8.53 -4.28 -0.63
CA SER A 106 -9.78 -4.97 -0.90
C SER A 106 -10.92 -4.43 -0.03
N GLN A 107 -12.14 -4.81 -0.40
CA GLN A 107 -13.25 -4.82 0.56
C GLN A 107 -13.01 -5.93 1.60
#